data_AF-A0A7C5XV92-F1
#
_entry.id   AF-A0A7C5XV92-F1
#
_cell.length_a   1.000
_cell.length_b   1.000
_cell.length_c   1.000
_cell.angle_alpha   90.00
_cell.angle_beta   90.00
_cell.angle_gamma   90.00
#
_symmetry.space_group_name_H-M   'P 1'
#
loop_
_entity.id
_entity.type
_entity.pdbx_description
1 polymer ?
#
loop_
_entity_poly.entity_id
_entity_poly.type
_entity_poly.pdbx_seq_one_letter_code
_entity_poly.pdbx_strand_id
1 'polypeptide(L)'
;MGIVERIGFWRHVGKLLNTGIGATLMEHSRGLLNLSTRILPGPRLDGEPPFVPLERPLPVCRVAVVTTAGLHLDTDRPFDVDDPRGDASFREIPADVEVGRL
;
A
#
# COMPACT_ATOMS: atom_id res chain seq x y z
N MET A 1 20.20 1.19 15.79
CA MET A 1 19.62 1.91 14.64
C MET A 1 20.71 2.02 13.58
N GLY A 2 20.59 1.23 12.51
CA GLY A 2 21.72 0.70 11.74
C GLY A 2 22.20 1.60 10.60
N ILE A 3 23.48 1.49 10.23
CA ILE A 3 24.14 2.18 9.09
C ILE A 3 23.33 2.09 7.78
N VAL A 4 22.60 0.98 7.59
CA VAL A 4 21.72 0.70 6.45
C VAL A 4 20.58 1.74 6.32
N GLU A 5 20.06 2.22 7.44
CA GLU A 5 18.96 3.18 7.54
C GLU A 5 19.43 4.59 7.17
N ARG A 6 20.64 4.95 7.62
CA ARG A 6 21.29 6.25 7.35
C ARG A 6 21.69 6.46 5.89
N ILE A 7 21.93 5.38 5.16
CA ILE A 7 22.34 5.41 3.74
C ILE A 7 21.10 5.39 2.80
N GLY A 8 19.91 5.12 3.34
CA GLY A 8 18.72 4.93 2.52
C GLY A 8 18.91 3.78 1.52
N PHE A 9 19.59 2.71 1.94
CA PHE A 9 19.88 1.54 1.09
C PHE A 9 18.60 0.97 0.47
N TRP A 10 17.58 0.77 1.31
CA TRP A 10 16.27 0.27 0.89
C TRP A 10 15.56 1.18 -0.12
N ARG A 11 15.81 2.50 -0.11
CA ARG A 11 15.27 3.45 -1.10
C ARG A 11 15.84 3.21 -2.49
N HIS A 12 17.14 2.95 -2.60
CA HIS A 12 17.79 2.71 -3.88
C HIS A 12 17.41 1.34 -4.43
N VAL A 13 17.28 0.34 -3.56
CA VAL A 13 16.72 -0.98 -3.92
C VAL A 13 15.29 -0.83 -4.44
N GLY A 14 14.43 -0.08 -3.74
CA GLY A 14 13.06 0.18 -4.18
C GLY A 14 12.98 0.88 -5.55
N LYS A 15 13.79 1.93 -5.76
CA LYS A 15 13.86 2.63 -7.06
C LYS A 15 14.33 1.71 -8.18
N LEU A 16 15.27 0.81 -7.91
CA LEU A 16 15.74 -0.19 -8.88
C LEU A 16 14.66 -1.22 -9.23
N LEU A 17 13.93 -1.71 -8.22
CA LEU A 17 12.82 -2.65 -8.41
C LEU A 17 11.66 -2.03 -9.22
N ASN A 18 11.49 -0.71 -9.17
CA ASN A 18 10.47 0.03 -9.92
C ASN A 18 10.85 0.34 -11.39
N THR A 19 11.97 -0.18 -11.89
CA THR A 19 12.35 -0.09 -13.30
C THR A 19 11.87 -1.32 -14.09
N GLY A 20 11.87 -1.26 -15.43
CA GLY A 20 11.50 -2.40 -16.27
C GLY A 20 12.36 -3.66 -16.00
N ILE A 21 13.66 -3.49 -15.74
CA ILE A 21 14.57 -4.59 -15.38
C ILE A 21 14.23 -5.15 -14.00
N GLY A 22 13.93 -4.27 -13.04
CA GLY A 22 13.50 -4.63 -11.69
C GLY A 22 12.19 -5.43 -11.69
N ALA A 23 11.22 -5.00 -12.50
CA ALA A 23 9.95 -5.69 -12.67
C ALA A 23 10.13 -7.10 -13.25
N THR A 24 10.95 -7.25 -14.31
CA THR A 24 11.27 -8.56 -14.88
C THR A 24 11.99 -9.48 -13.89
N LEU A 25 12.92 -8.95 -13.09
CA LEU A 25 13.61 -9.71 -12.05
C LEU A 25 12.63 -10.19 -10.97
N MET A 26 11.73 -9.32 -10.51
CA MET A 26 10.67 -9.66 -9.56
C MET A 26 9.73 -10.72 -10.13
N GLU A 27 9.39 -10.62 -11.41
CA GLU A 27 8.54 -11.60 -12.10
C GLU A 27 9.18 -12.99 -12.16
N HIS A 28 10.48 -13.04 -12.48
CA HIS A 28 11.26 -14.28 -12.50
C HIS A 28 11.42 -14.91 -11.10
N SER A 29 11.43 -14.08 -10.05
CA SER A 29 11.56 -14.51 -8.66
C SER A 29 10.23 -14.74 -7.93
N ARG A 30 9.07 -14.57 -8.61
CA ARG A 30 7.73 -14.83 -8.04
C ARG A 30 7.60 -16.22 -7.43
N GLY A 31 8.19 -17.25 -8.05
CA GLY A 31 8.16 -18.62 -7.53
C GLY A 31 8.85 -18.77 -6.16
N LEU A 32 10.00 -18.11 -5.98
CA LEU A 32 10.78 -18.11 -4.73
C LEU A 32 10.13 -17.23 -3.66
N LEU A 33 9.61 -16.05 -4.02
CA LEU A 33 8.85 -15.18 -3.13
C LEU A 33 7.56 -15.86 -2.64
N ASN A 34 6.84 -16.57 -3.51
CA ASN A 34 5.66 -17.35 -3.13
C ASN A 34 5.99 -18.56 -2.23
N LEU A 35 7.21 -19.08 -2.29
CA LEU A 35 7.67 -20.09 -1.34
C LEU A 35 7.86 -19.48 0.06
N SER A 36 8.38 -18.25 0.13
CA SER A 36 8.55 -17.55 1.41
C SER A 36 7.22 -17.21 2.11
N THR A 37 6.17 -16.86 1.36
CA THR A 37 4.83 -16.63 1.93
C THR A 37 4.14 -17.90 2.42
N ARG A 38 4.56 -19.08 1.94
CA ARG A 38 4.11 -20.38 2.46
C ARG A 38 4.81 -20.79 3.76
N ILE A 39 6.05 -20.33 3.97
CA ILE A 39 6.89 -20.71 5.11
C ILE A 39 6.76 -19.73 6.27
N LEU A 40 6.45 -18.45 6.00
CA LEU A 40 6.09 -17.49 7.02
C LEU A 40 4.64 -17.75 7.45
N PRO A 41 4.38 -18.35 8.62
CA PRO A 41 3.02 -18.38 9.14
C PRO A 41 2.60 -16.93 9.34
N GLY A 42 1.64 -16.46 8.54
CA GLY A 42 0.84 -15.31 8.94
C GLY A 42 0.30 -15.58 10.35
N PRO A 43 0.07 -14.54 11.18
CA PRO A 43 -0.53 -14.74 12.49
C PRO A 43 -1.76 -15.63 12.32
N ARG A 44 -1.78 -16.73 13.06
CA ARG A 44 -2.94 -17.59 13.17
C ARG A 44 -4.08 -16.72 13.69
N LEU A 45 -5.00 -16.34 12.81
CA LEU A 45 -6.24 -15.67 13.18
C LEU A 45 -7.19 -16.75 13.73
N ASP A 46 -6.81 -17.34 14.86
CA ASP A 46 -7.64 -18.30 15.56
C ASP A 46 -8.77 -17.52 16.25
N GLY A 47 -10.02 -17.78 15.88
CA GLY A 47 -11.19 -17.14 16.47
C GLY A 47 -11.99 -16.27 15.49
N GLU A 48 -13.18 -15.86 15.93
CA GLU A 48 -14.03 -14.97 15.15
C GLU A 48 -13.42 -13.56 15.14
N PRO A 49 -13.24 -12.92 13.97
CA PRO A 49 -12.76 -11.55 13.92
C PRO A 49 -13.65 -10.65 14.78
N PRO A 50 -13.08 -9.72 15.56
CA PRO A 50 -13.90 -8.78 16.32
C PRO A 50 -14.76 -7.99 15.33
N PHE A 51 -16.07 -8.25 15.35
CA PHE A 51 -17.05 -7.57 14.52
C PHE A 51 -17.95 -6.72 15.40
N VAL A 52 -17.99 -5.42 15.11
CA VAL A 52 -18.94 -4.50 15.71
C VAL A 52 -19.99 -4.19 14.65
N PRO A 53 -21.26 -4.59 14.86
CA PRO A 53 -22.33 -4.27 13.93
C PRO A 53 -22.52 -2.77 13.78
N LEU A 54 -22.88 -2.34 12.58
CA LEU A 54 -23.21 -0.94 12.31
C LEU A 54 -24.51 -0.57 13.04
N GLU A 55 -24.48 0.45 13.89
CA GLU A 55 -25.66 0.89 14.66
C GLU A 55 -26.71 1.59 13.80
N ARG A 56 -26.35 2.01 12.58
CA ARG A 56 -27.20 2.79 11.68
C ARG A 56 -27.34 2.10 10.33
N PRO A 57 -28.48 2.23 9.62
CA PRO A 57 -28.62 1.73 8.26
C PRO A 57 -27.57 2.35 7.32
N LEU A 58 -27.00 1.55 6.42
CA LEU A 58 -26.03 2.02 5.41
C LEU A 58 -26.45 3.29 4.66
N PRO A 59 -27.73 3.48 4.25
CA PRO A 59 -28.15 4.68 3.52
C PRO A 59 -27.97 6.01 4.28
N VAL A 60 -27.81 5.97 5.61
CA VAL A 60 -27.58 7.17 6.45
C VAL A 60 -26.14 7.27 6.97
N CYS A 61 -25.26 6.38 6.52
CA CYS A 61 -23.86 6.38 6.89
C CYS A 61 -23.03 7.20 5.90
N ARG A 62 -22.00 7.88 6.42
CA ARG A 62 -20.91 8.43 5.61
C ARG A 62 -19.76 7.43 5.65
N VAL A 63 -19.33 6.97 4.48
CA VAL A 63 -18.28 5.95 4.32
C VAL A 63 -17.04 6.60 3.71
N ALA A 64 -15.86 6.17 4.16
CA ALA A 64 -14.58 6.48 3.54
C ALA A 64 -13.77 5.18 3.40
N VAL A 65 -13.04 5.04 2.29
CA VAL A 65 -12.08 3.95 2.09
C VAL A 65 -10.69 4.53 2.25
N VAL A 66 -9.95 4.04 3.24
CA VAL A 66 -8.55 4.42 3.46
C VAL A 66 -7.67 3.30 2.92
N THR A 67 -6.78 3.66 2.00
CA THR A 67 -5.82 2.75 1.37
C THR A 67 -4.41 3.32 1.53
N THR A 68 -3.44 2.47 1.78
CA THR A 68 -2.01 2.85 1.84
C THR A 68 -1.33 2.69 0.48
N ALA A 69 -2.09 2.47 -0.60
CA ALA A 69 -1.56 2.28 -1.95
C ALA A 69 -1.19 3.59 -2.67
N GLY A 70 -1.41 4.76 -2.03
CA GLY A 70 -1.08 6.06 -2.61
C GLY A 70 -1.99 6.48 -3.78
N LEU A 71 -3.26 6.03 -3.78
CA LEU A 71 -4.24 6.42 -4.80
C LEU A 71 -4.53 7.92 -4.73
N HIS A 72 -4.44 8.62 -5.86
CA HIS A 72 -4.76 10.04 -6.00
C HIS A 72 -5.12 10.37 -7.45
N LEU A 73 -5.81 11.49 -7.68
CA LEU A 73 -6.10 11.96 -9.04
C LEU A 73 -4.82 12.46 -9.73
N ASP A 74 -4.81 12.45 -11.06
CA ASP A 74 -3.76 13.09 -11.88
C ASP A 74 -3.53 14.58 -11.55
N THR A 75 -4.60 15.25 -11.10
CA THR A 75 -4.62 16.66 -10.70
C THR A 75 -4.22 16.89 -9.24
N ASP A 76 -4.16 15.84 -8.43
CA ASP A 76 -3.70 15.94 -7.05
C ASP A 76 -2.19 16.14 -6.98
N ARG A 77 -1.73 16.78 -5.89
CA ARG A 77 -0.31 16.74 -5.55
C ARG A 77 0.08 15.30 -5.19
N PRO A 78 1.08 14.70 -5.86
CA PRO A 78 1.59 13.38 -5.51
C PRO A 78 2.02 13.31 -4.04
N PHE A 79 1.90 12.13 -3.43
CA PHE A 79 2.37 11.91 -2.07
C PHE A 79 3.90 12.06 -1.98
N ASP A 80 4.37 12.61 -0.85
CA ASP A 80 5.80 12.67 -0.56
C ASP A 80 6.33 11.30 -0.12
N VAL A 81 6.87 10.56 -1.08
CA VAL A 81 7.49 9.25 -0.85
C VAL A 81 8.91 9.33 -0.32
N ASP A 82 9.50 10.52 -0.24
CA ASP A 82 10.86 10.73 0.24
C ASP A 82 10.90 11.12 1.73
N ASP A 83 9.77 11.51 2.35
CA ASP A 83 9.68 11.73 3.80
C ASP A 83 9.92 10.41 4.56
N PRO A 84 10.97 10.32 5.42
CA PRO A 84 11.26 9.12 6.19
C PRO A 84 10.18 8.74 7.22
N ARG A 85 9.27 9.66 7.56
CA ARG A 85 8.09 9.41 8.40
C ARG A 85 6.84 9.05 7.57
N GLY A 86 6.93 9.14 6.25
CA GLY A 86 5.82 8.99 5.31
C GLY A 86 4.95 10.24 5.21
N ASP A 87 4.22 10.36 4.10
CA ASP A 87 3.20 11.39 3.91
C ASP A 87 1.89 10.97 4.59
N ALA A 88 1.55 11.66 5.69
CA ALA A 88 0.33 11.42 6.45
C ALA A 88 -0.90 12.20 5.94
N SER A 89 -0.78 12.88 4.79
CA SER A 89 -1.91 13.55 4.16
C SER A 89 -2.85 12.54 3.46
N PHE A 90 -4.06 12.99 3.11
CA PHE A 90 -5.01 12.20 2.34
C PHE A 90 -5.44 12.96 1.08
N ARG A 91 -6.01 12.23 0.11
CA ARG A 91 -6.65 12.80 -1.08
C ARG A 91 -8.08 12.28 -1.14
N GLU A 92 -9.01 13.16 -1.48
CA GLU A 92 -10.41 12.80 -1.67
C GLU A 92 -10.62 12.36 -3.11
N ILE A 93 -11.28 11.22 -3.30
CA ILE A 93 -11.64 10.72 -4.63
C ILE A 93 -13.14 10.97 -4.84
N PRO A 94 -13.53 11.82 -5.80
CA PRO A 94 -14.93 12.03 -6.17
C PRO A 94 -15.59 10.72 -6.63
N ALA A 95 -16.87 10.53 -6.29
CA ALA A 95 -17.59 9.31 -6.63
C ALA A 95 -17.85 9.15 -8.14
N ASP A 96 -17.80 10.26 -8.89
CA ASP A 96 -18.04 10.36 -10.33
C ASP A 96 -16.74 10.44 -11.15
N VAL A 97 -15.59 10.18 -10.53
CA VAL A 97 -14.31 10.15 -11.24
C VAL A 97 -14.27 9.04 -12.29
N GLU A 98 -13.77 9.36 -13.48
CA GLU A 98 -13.42 8.37 -14.48
C GLU A 98 -12.22 7.55 -13.99
N VAL A 99 -12.36 6.21 -13.94
CA VAL A 99 -11.31 5.31 -13.42
C VAL A 99 -9.96 5.49 -14.13
N GLY A 100 -9.94 5.90 -15.39
CA GLY A 100 -8.70 6.19 -16.13
C GLY A 100 -7.93 7.44 -15.65
N ARG A 101 -8.48 8.19 -14.68
CA ARG A 101 -7.86 9.37 -14.06
C ARG A 101 -7.29 9.09 -12.66
N LEU A 102 -7.36 7.84 -12.22
CA LEU A 102 -6.80 7.32 -10.97
C LEU A 102 -5.42 6.69 -11.18
#